data_AF-A0A4Q2K0N6-F1
#
_entry.id   AF-A0A4Q2K0N6-F1
#
_cell.length_a   1.000
_cell.length_b   1.000
_cell.length_c   1.000
_cell.angle_alpha   90.00
_cell.angle_beta   90.00
_cell.angle_gamma   90.00
#
_symmetry.space_group_name_H-M   'P 1'
#
loop_
_entity.id
_entity.type
_entity.pdbx_description
1 polymer ?
#
loop_
_entity_poly.entity_id
_entity_poly.type
_entity_poly.pdbx_seq_one_letter_code
_entity_poly.pdbx_strand_id
1 'polypeptide(L)'
;MRIDADLKAAFEGTLRGIGVDPTCAMRSFAFQIVLEGSIPFDPVDAGFEAGGKTAVTSVKIPEDVAGEMESVLKGLGTNFSQAVRLLALQTTALGGMPFAAGIPREAS
;
A
#
# COMPACT_ATOMS: atom_id res chain seq x y z
N MET A 1 -7.31 5.94 7.96
CA MET A 1 -6.41 6.70 7.05
C MET A 1 -7.23 7.65 6.18
N ARG A 2 -6.70 8.83 5.83
CA ARG A 2 -7.28 9.72 4.79
C ARG A 2 -6.48 9.61 3.49
N ILE A 3 -7.16 9.39 2.37
CA ILE A 3 -6.60 9.33 1.02
C ILE A 3 -7.44 10.19 0.09
N ASP A 4 -6.88 10.67 -1.02
CA ASP A 4 -7.67 11.31 -2.07
C ASP A 4 -8.78 10.37 -2.58
N ALA A 5 -9.98 10.91 -2.79
CA ALA A 5 -11.16 10.12 -3.13
C ALA A 5 -11.05 9.48 -4.52
N ASP A 6 -10.48 10.20 -5.48
CA ASP A 6 -10.30 9.72 -6.85
C ASP A 6 -9.19 8.67 -6.90
N LEU A 7 -8.12 8.88 -6.13
CA LEU A 7 -7.06 7.88 -5.96
C LEU A 7 -7.61 6.60 -5.35
N LYS A 8 -8.46 6.71 -4.33
CA LYS A 8 -9.10 5.54 -3.70
C LYS A 8 -9.96 4.79 -4.72
N ALA A 9 -10.76 5.51 -5.50
CA ALA A 9 -11.63 4.89 -6.50
C ALA A 9 -10.82 4.17 -7.59
N ALA A 10 -9.76 4.80 -8.08
CA ALA A 10 -8.86 4.23 -9.08
C ALA A 10 -8.12 2.99 -8.55
N PHE A 11 -7.62 3.06 -7.31
CA PHE A 11 -6.98 1.94 -6.63
C PHE A 11 -7.94 0.74 -6.50
N GLU A 12 -9.13 0.95 -5.96
CA GLU A 12 -10.12 -0.12 -5.80
C GLU A 12 -10.63 -0.65 -7.14
N GLY A 13 -10.75 0.21 -8.15
CA GLY A 13 -11.09 -0.17 -9.52
C GLY A 13 -10.03 -1.08 -10.13
N THR A 14 -8.76 -0.71 -10.00
CA THR A 14 -7.62 -1.49 -10.51
C THR A 14 -7.54 -2.85 -9.83
N LEU A 15 -7.60 -2.90 -8.50
CA LEU A 15 -7.57 -4.16 -7.75
C LEU A 15 -8.73 -5.09 -8.14
N ARG A 16 -9.95 -4.56 -8.24
CA ARG A 16 -11.10 -5.36 -8.70
C ARG A 16 -10.93 -5.85 -10.13
N GLY A 17 -10.34 -5.03 -11.01
CA GLY A 17 -10.04 -5.39 -12.40
C GLY A 17 -9.09 -6.58 -12.52
N ILE A 18 -8.18 -6.76 -11.56
CA ILE A 18 -7.25 -7.91 -11.49
C ILE A 18 -7.72 -9.01 -10.54
N GLY A 19 -8.95 -8.95 -10.02
CA GLY A 19 -9.53 -9.96 -9.13
C GLY A 19 -9.01 -9.94 -7.69
N VAL A 20 -8.42 -8.83 -7.24
CA VAL A 20 -7.89 -8.67 -5.88
C VAL A 20 -8.85 -7.83 -5.03
N ASP A 21 -9.19 -8.32 -3.84
CA ASP A 21 -9.97 -7.56 -2.87
C ASP A 21 -9.10 -6.45 -2.21
N PRO A 22 -9.60 -5.20 -2.10
CA PRO A 22 -8.86 -4.11 -1.46
C PRO A 22 -8.42 -4.38 -0.02
N THR A 23 -9.25 -5.06 0.78
CA THR A 23 -8.89 -5.42 2.17
C THR A 23 -7.76 -6.44 2.17
N CYS A 24 -7.83 -7.43 1.28
CA CYS A 24 -6.77 -8.42 1.08
C CYS A 24 -5.46 -7.74 0.66
N ALA A 25 -5.48 -6.86 -0.34
CA ALA A 25 -4.31 -6.12 -0.79
C ALA A 25 -3.64 -5.31 0.33
N MET A 26 -4.43 -4.55 1.10
CA MET A 26 -3.92 -3.76 2.23
C MET A 26 -3.33 -4.64 3.34
N ARG A 27 -3.92 -5.81 3.61
CA ARG A 27 -3.38 -6.78 4.57
C ARG A 27 -2.07 -7.38 4.08
N SER A 28 -2.03 -7.88 2.84
CA SER A 28 -0.81 -8.40 2.24
C SER A 28 0.30 -7.37 2.25
N PHE A 29 -0.02 -6.10 1.96
CA PHE A 29 0.95 -5.01 2.03
C PHE A 29 1.52 -4.82 3.44
N ALA A 30 0.68 -4.83 4.47
CA ALA A 30 1.14 -4.75 5.86
C ALA A 30 2.08 -5.90 6.22
N PHE A 31 1.73 -7.14 5.84
CA PHE A 31 2.60 -8.29 6.04
C PHE A 31 3.93 -8.17 5.29
N GLN A 32 3.91 -7.71 4.04
CA GLN A 32 5.13 -7.57 3.25
C GLN A 32 6.05 -6.47 3.79
N ILE A 33 5.51 -5.39 4.37
CA ILE A 33 6.33 -4.39 5.07
C ILE A 33 7.11 -5.03 6.23
N VAL A 34 6.43 -5.88 7.01
CA VAL A 34 7.07 -6.59 8.13
C VAL A 34 8.12 -7.58 7.63
N LEU A 35 7.78 -8.38 6.62
CA LEU A 35 8.66 -9.41 6.07
C LEU A 35 9.93 -8.84 5.41
N GLU A 36 9.78 -7.77 4.61
CA GLU A 36 10.91 -7.15 3.91
C GLU A 36 11.68 -6.17 4.80
N GLY A 37 11.07 -5.69 5.89
CA GLY A 37 11.62 -4.60 6.69
C GLY A 37 11.71 -3.26 5.92
N SER A 38 10.97 -3.14 4.80
CA SER A 38 10.96 -1.96 3.93
C SER A 38 9.57 -1.76 3.29
N ILE A 39 9.41 -0.72 2.48
CA ILE A 39 8.28 -0.70 1.53
C ILE A 39 8.59 -1.75 0.43
N PRO A 40 7.70 -2.72 0.17
CA PRO A 40 7.97 -3.88 -0.70
C PRO A 40 7.97 -3.57 -2.21
N PHE A 41 8.25 -2.32 -2.60
CA PHE A 41 8.35 -1.89 -3.99
C PHE A 41 9.08 -0.56 -4.09
N ASP A 42 9.66 -0.31 -5.27
CA ASP A 42 10.29 0.96 -5.59
C ASP A 42 9.23 1.92 -6.14
N PRO A 43 9.05 3.12 -5.55
CA PRO A 43 8.06 4.07 -6.03
C PRO A 43 8.41 4.54 -7.44
N VAL A 44 7.44 4.47 -8.37
CA VAL A 44 7.55 5.15 -9.67
C VAL A 44 6.96 6.54 -9.58
N ASP A 45 7.47 7.44 -10.43
CA ASP A 45 6.89 8.77 -10.60
C ASP A 45 5.53 8.63 -11.29
N ALA A 46 4.48 8.55 -10.48
CA ALA A 46 3.10 8.49 -10.93
C ALA A 46 2.54 9.92 -10.90
N GLY A 47 2.34 10.52 -12.08
CA GLY A 47 1.78 11.86 -12.27
C GLY A 47 0.30 11.98 -11.89
N PHE A 48 -0.08 11.48 -10.72
CA PHE A 48 -1.44 11.53 -10.20
C PHE A 48 -1.69 12.91 -9.56
N GLU A 49 -2.67 13.63 -10.10
CA GLU A 49 -3.13 14.90 -9.53
C GLU A 49 -4.25 14.64 -8.52
N ALA A 50 -4.06 15.08 -7.27
CA ALA A 50 -5.08 14.95 -6.24
C ALA A 50 -6.27 15.88 -6.50
N GLY A 51 -7.50 15.35 -6.51
CA GLY A 51 -8.75 16.07 -6.76
C GLY A 51 -9.26 16.89 -5.57
N GLY A 52 -8.51 16.97 -4.47
CA GLY A 52 -8.79 17.82 -3.31
C GLY A 52 -9.84 17.27 -2.33
N LYS A 53 -10.59 16.22 -2.70
CA LYS A 53 -11.53 15.52 -1.81
C LYS A 53 -10.84 14.36 -1.11
N THR A 54 -11.01 14.23 0.20
CA THR A 54 -10.45 13.11 0.96
C THR A 54 -11.52 12.10 1.36
N ALA A 55 -11.21 10.82 1.21
CA ALA A 55 -11.97 9.68 1.69
C ALA A 55 -11.26 9.02 2.88
N VAL A 56 -12.05 8.46 3.80
CA VAL A 56 -11.53 7.65 4.90
C VAL A 56 -11.57 6.18 4.50
N THR A 57 -10.45 5.48 4.73
CA THR A 57 -10.40 4.02 4.65
C THR A 57 -9.87 3.45 5.97
N SER A 58 -10.41 2.30 6.35
CA SER A 58 -10.00 1.51 7.51
C SER A 58 -9.82 0.06 7.08
N VAL A 59 -8.75 -0.55 7.57
CA VAL A 59 -8.45 -1.97 7.37
C VAL A 59 -8.08 -2.53 8.74
N LYS A 60 -8.63 -3.71 9.07
CA LYS A 60 -8.22 -4.44 10.28
C LYS A 60 -6.97 -5.26 9.94
N ILE A 61 -5.86 -4.91 10.58
CA ILE A 61 -4.58 -5.62 10.56
C ILE A 61 -4.44 -6.33 11.93
N PRO A 62 -3.91 -7.57 11.97
CA PRO A 62 -3.53 -8.22 13.23
C PRO A 62 -2.63 -7.32 14.08
N GLU A 63 -2.79 -7.34 15.42
CA GLU A 63 -2.14 -6.38 16.32
C GLU A 63 -0.61 -6.54 16.34
N ASP A 64 -0.13 -7.78 16.30
CA ASP A 64 1.29 -8.14 16.18
C ASP A 64 1.91 -7.56 14.90
N VAL A 65 1.25 -7.78 13.76
CA VAL A 65 1.69 -7.24 12.47
C VAL A 65 1.63 -5.72 12.47
N ALA A 66 0.60 -5.11 13.06
CA ALA A 66 0.46 -3.66 13.12
C ALA A 66 1.60 -3.01 13.92
N GLY A 67 2.00 -3.59 15.05
CA GLY A 67 3.09 -3.09 15.88
C GLY A 67 4.45 -3.18 15.17
N GLU A 68 4.75 -4.34 14.56
CA GLU A 68 6.00 -4.53 13.82
C GLU A 68 6.08 -3.61 12.59
N MET A 69 4.99 -3.53 11.82
CA MET A 69 4.88 -2.64 10.67
C MET A 69 5.08 -1.18 11.07
N GLU A 70 4.48 -0.74 12.18
CA GLU A 70 4.68 0.63 12.67
C GLU A 70 6.14 0.91 13.01
N SER A 71 6.83 -0.06 13.62
CA SER A 71 8.27 0.05 13.92
C SER A 71 9.12 0.18 12.66
N VAL A 72 8.88 -0.68 11.66
CA VAL A 72 9.56 -0.62 10.35
C VAL A 72 9.35 0.74 9.69
N LEU A 73 8.10 1.18 9.57
CA LEU A 73 7.78 2.45 8.90
C LEU A 73 8.36 3.67 9.64
N LYS A 74 8.40 3.65 10.98
CA LYS A 74 9.09 4.67 11.76
C LYS A 74 10.59 4.70 11.46
N GLY A 75 11.25 3.54 11.37
CA GLY A 75 12.65 3.43 10.97
C GLY A 75 12.94 4.04 9.59
N LEU A 76 11.97 3.96 8.67
CA LEU A 76 12.03 4.57 7.34
C LEU A 76 11.60 6.05 7.30
N GLY A 77 11.22 6.65 8.43
CA GLY A 77 10.76 8.03 8.50
C GLY A 77 9.38 8.27 7.87
N THR A 78 8.53 7.25 7.81
CA THR A 78 7.17 7.31 7.22
C THR A 78 6.12 6.74 8.17
N ASN A 79 4.87 6.64 7.73
CA ASN A 79 3.79 5.99 8.46
C ASN A 79 2.85 5.21 7.54
N PHE A 80 1.96 4.41 8.13
CA PHE A 80 1.05 3.56 7.37
C PHE A 80 0.14 4.32 6.41
N SER A 81 -0.27 5.54 6.78
CA SER A 81 -1.09 6.36 5.89
C SER A 81 -0.34 6.81 4.63
N GLN A 82 0.93 7.16 4.76
CA GLN A 82 1.80 7.48 3.62
C GLN A 82 2.12 6.24 2.79
N ALA A 83 2.44 5.12 3.44
CA ALA A 83 2.73 3.85 2.77
C ALA A 83 1.54 3.37 1.91
N VAL A 84 0.31 3.44 2.42
CA VAL A 84 -0.87 3.02 1.65
C VAL A 84 -1.21 4.04 0.53
N ARG A 85 -0.91 5.33 0.70
CA ARG A 85 -1.00 6.29 -0.42
C ARG A 85 -0.03 5.92 -1.55
N LEU A 86 1.21 5.55 -1.21
CA LEU A 86 2.18 5.05 -2.18
C LEU A 86 1.69 3.76 -2.85
N LEU A 87 1.14 2.81 -2.08
CA LEU A 87 0.53 1.60 -2.63
C LEU A 87 -0.55 1.93 -3.65
N ALA A 88 -1.46 2.84 -3.31
CA ALA A 88 -2.58 3.22 -4.18
C ALA A 88 -2.10 3.87 -5.48
N LEU A 89 -1.11 4.79 -5.39
CA LEU A 89 -0.48 5.43 -6.54
C LEU A 89 0.18 4.40 -7.44
N GLN A 90 1.04 3.56 -6.87
CA GLN A 90 1.81 2.56 -7.60
C GLN A 90 0.89 1.53 -8.27
N THR A 91 -0.13 1.07 -7.56
CA THR A 91 -1.10 0.10 -8.09
C THR A 91 -1.86 0.69 -9.28
N THR A 92 -2.32 1.94 -9.14
CA THR A 92 -3.06 2.62 -10.21
C THR A 92 -2.18 2.89 -11.42
N ALA A 93 -0.92 3.31 -11.21
CA ALA A 93 0.02 3.60 -12.28
C ALA A 93 0.45 2.33 -13.05
N LEU A 94 0.66 1.21 -12.36
CA LEU A 94 1.06 -0.05 -12.96
C LEU A 94 -0.12 -0.87 -13.51
N GLY A 95 -1.34 -0.55 -13.12
CA GLY A 95 -2.51 -1.39 -13.41
C GLY A 95 -2.49 -2.74 -12.69
N GLY A 96 -1.71 -2.88 -11.61
CA GLY A 96 -1.42 -4.16 -10.97
C GLY A 96 -0.81 -4.02 -9.57
N MET A 97 -0.78 -5.11 -8.79
CA MET A 97 -0.11 -5.11 -7.49
C MET A 97 1.40 -4.87 -7.64
N PRO A 98 1.98 -3.89 -6.93
CA PRO A 98 3.37 -3.49 -7.15
C PRO A 98 4.41 -4.37 -6.46
N PHE A 99 3.97 -5.43 -5.78
CA PHE A 99 4.82 -6.38 -5.09
C PHE A 99 4.26 -7.80 -5.25
N ALA A 100 5.14 -8.80 -5.21
CA ALA A 100 4.74 -10.20 -5.15
C ALA A 100 4.44 -10.59 -3.71
N ALA A 101 3.24 -11.12 -3.44
CA ALA A 101 2.97 -11.73 -2.14
C ALA A 101 3.68 -13.10 -2.08
N GLY A 102 4.85 -13.17 -1.45
CA GLY A 102 5.49 -14.44 -1.06
C GLY A 102 6.83 -14.79 -1.70
N ILE A 103 7.62 -13.85 -2.20
CA ILE A 103 9.02 -14.11 -2.55
C ILE A 103 9.89 -13.04 -1.90
N PRO A 104 10.74 -13.38 -0.90
CA PRO A 104 11.70 -12.41 -0.38
C PRO A 104 12.57 -11.92 -1.53
N ARG A 105 12.72 -10.60 -1.68
CA ARG A 105 13.75 -10.06 -2.59
C ARG A 105 15.10 -10.56 -2.09
N GLU A 106 15.85 -11.28 -2.94
CA GLU A 106 17.18 -11.73 -2.57
C GLU A 106 17.99 -10.52 -2.09
N ALA A 107 18.59 -10.64 -0.91
CA ALA A 107 19.49 -9.64 -0.36
C ALA A 107 20.64 -9.45 -1.36
N SER A 108 20.69 -8.27 -1.99
CA SER A 108 21.83 -7.83 -2.80
C SER A 108 22.98 -7.38 -1.92
#